data_AF-A0A7X2S945-F1
#
_entry.id   AF-A0A7X2S945-F1
#
_cell.length_a   1.000
_cell.length_b   1.000
_cell.length_c   1.000
_cell.angle_alpha   90.00
_cell.angle_beta   90.00
_cell.angle_gamma   90.00
#
_symmetry.space_group_name_H-M   'P 1'
#
loop_
_entity.id
_entity.type
_entity.pdbx_description
1 polymer ?
#
loop_
_entity_poly.entity_id
_entity_poly.type
_entity_poly.pdbx_seq_one_letter_code
_entity_poly.pdbx_strand_id
1 'polypeptide(L)'
;MLAPKIFEWGNKLVINFVFHHEGYAAEAECVCNEEWIEDVIIRYDGPGEISTVRLLAVKYAEETMKDFLSIKTAESERVTSFDPEI
;
A
#
# COMPACT_ATOMS: atom_id res chain seq x y z
N MET A 1 -12.05 4.67 5.66
CA MET A 1 -10.67 4.88 5.18
C MET A 1 -10.76 5.61 3.85
N LEU A 2 -9.96 6.66 3.64
CA LEU A 2 -9.88 7.32 2.34
C LEU A 2 -9.12 6.42 1.36
N ALA A 3 -9.36 6.58 0.05
CA ALA A 3 -8.58 5.84 -0.95
C ALA A 3 -7.08 6.14 -0.78
N PRO A 4 -6.22 5.10 -0.74
CA PRO A 4 -4.78 5.30 -0.60
C PRO A 4 -4.24 6.05 -1.82
N LYS A 5 -3.29 6.95 -1.60
CA LYS A 5 -2.46 7.53 -2.64
C LYS A 5 -1.25 6.62 -2.84
N ILE A 6 -1.10 6.09 -4.04
CA ILE A 6 -0.05 5.14 -4.39
C ILE A 6 0.82 5.79 -5.45
N PHE A 7 2.14 5.74 -5.28
CA PHE A 7 3.09 6.20 -6.29
C PHE A 7 4.36 5.36 -6.28
N GLU A 8 5.01 5.28 -7.43
CA GLU A 8 6.27 4.56 -7.59
C GLU A 8 7.45 5.53 -7.41
N TRP A 9 8.46 5.10 -6.67
CA TRP A 9 9.71 5.83 -6.48
C TRP A 9 10.90 4.89 -6.72
N GLY A 10 11.40 4.87 -7.95
CA GLY A 10 12.42 3.90 -8.37
C GLY A 10 11.84 2.49 -8.36
N ASN A 11 12.49 1.57 -7.64
CA ASN A 11 12.01 0.20 -7.42
C ASN A 11 11.11 0.05 -6.19
N LYS A 12 10.63 1.17 -5.62
CA LYS A 12 9.78 1.18 -4.43
C LYS A 12 8.37 1.63 -4.77
N LEU A 13 7.42 1.07 -4.04
CA LEU A 13 6.02 1.50 -4.02
C LEU A 13 5.78 2.26 -2.72
N VAL A 14 5.31 3.50 -2.80
CA VAL A 14 4.95 4.29 -1.63
C VAL A 14 3.44 4.37 -1.54
N ILE A 15 2.89 3.98 -0.39
CA ILE A 15 1.46 3.91 -0.14
C ILE A 15 1.14 4.84 1.03
N ASN A 16 0.43 5.93 0.72
CA ASN A 16 0.01 6.94 1.68
C ASN A 16 -1.49 6.83 1.90
N PHE A 17 -1.90 6.57 3.13
CA PHE A 17 -3.32 6.46 3.46
C PHE A 17 -3.66 7.15 4.76
N VAL A 18 -4.92 7.59 4.81
CA VAL A 18 -5.51 8.26 5.97
C VAL A 18 -6.70 7.44 6.43
N PHE A 19 -6.68 7.08 7.70
CA PHE A 19 -7.74 6.30 8.35
C PHE A 19 -8.08 6.88 9.71
N HIS A 20 -9.18 6.43 10.30
CA HIS A 20 -9.59 6.85 11.64
C HIS A 20 -9.30 5.73 12.62
N HIS A 21 -8.70 6.08 13.76
CA HIS A 21 -8.53 5.21 14.91
C HIS A 21 -9.01 5.95 16.16
N GLU A 22 -10.01 5.38 16.84
CA GLU A 22 -10.65 5.98 18.03
C GLU A 22 -11.22 7.40 17.81
N GLY A 23 -11.67 7.70 16.60
CA GLY A 23 -12.21 9.02 16.24
C GLY A 23 -11.15 10.06 15.85
N TYR A 24 -9.86 9.69 15.88
CA TYR A 24 -8.76 10.55 15.44
C TYR A 24 -8.25 10.10 14.08
N ALA A 25 -7.83 11.06 13.26
CA ALA A 25 -7.18 10.77 11.98
C ALA A 25 -5.75 10.26 12.23
N ALA A 26 -5.39 9.20 11.52
CA ALA A 26 -4.04 8.67 11.43
C ALA A 26 -3.60 8.72 9.97
N GLU A 27 -2.42 9.28 9.73
CA GLU A 27 -1.75 9.18 8.43
C GLU A 27 -0.64 8.15 8.54
N ALA A 28 -0.58 7.27 7.54
CA ALA A 28 0.48 6.29 7.41
C ALA A 28 1.10 6.38 6.02
N GLU A 29 2.42 6.35 5.99
CA GLU A 29 3.24 6.24 4.79
C GLU A 29 4.02 4.93 4.90
N CYS A 30 3.73 4.01 3.98
CA CYS A 30 4.38 2.72 3.89
C CYS A 30 5.26 2.70 2.65
N VAL A 31 6.55 2.43 2.85
CA VAL A 31 7.52 2.25 1.78
C VAL A 31 7.71 0.76 1.58
N CYS A 32 7.36 0.28 0.39
CA CYS A 32 7.33 -1.14 0.06
C CYS A 32 8.25 -1.43 -1.13
N ASN A 33 8.79 -2.64 -1.18
CA ASN A 33 9.27 -3.22 -2.43
C ASN A 33 8.25 -4.25 -2.94
N GLU A 34 8.61 -5.09 -3.90
CA GLU A 34 7.69 -6.09 -4.48
C GLU A 34 7.33 -7.24 -3.52
N GLU A 35 8.09 -7.41 -2.43
CA GLU A 35 7.98 -8.58 -1.54
C GLU A 35 7.58 -8.23 -0.10
N TRP A 36 8.04 -7.10 0.44
CA TRP A 36 7.76 -6.70 1.82
C TRP A 36 7.72 -5.17 2.02
N ILE A 37 7.22 -4.77 3.21
CA ILE A 37 7.21 -3.38 3.67
C ILE A 37 8.57 -3.07 4.32
N GLU A 38 9.31 -2.12 3.76
CA GLU A 38 10.63 -1.73 4.23
C GLU A 38 10.57 -0.72 5.38
N ASP A 39 9.64 0.23 5.31
CA ASP A 39 9.48 1.27 6.33
C ASP A 39 8.02 1.70 6.49
N VAL A 40 7.68 2.15 7.70
CA VAL A 40 6.35 2.65 8.06
C VAL A 40 6.49 3.87 8.96
N ILE A 41 6.04 5.00 8.44
CA ILE A 41 5.95 6.28 9.14
C ILE A 41 4.48 6.51 9.52
N ILE A 42 4.23 6.75 10.81
CA ILE A 42 2.88 7.02 11.34
C ILE A 42 2.85 8.43 11.89
N ARG A 43 1.84 9.20 11.50
CA ARG A 43 1.47 10.48 12.13
C ARG A 43 0.09 10.31 12.73
N TYR A 44 0.05 10.29 14.06
CA TYR A 44 -1.18 10.05 14.82
C TYR A 44 -1.09 10.78 16.16
N ASP A 45 -2.08 11.63 16.41
CA ASP A 45 -2.13 12.51 17.59
C ASP A 45 -3.24 12.10 18.57
N GLY A 46 -3.84 10.92 18.37
CA GLY A 46 -4.90 10.41 19.25
C GLY A 46 -4.37 9.76 20.53
N PRO A 47 -5.25 9.48 21.50
CA PRO A 47 -4.88 8.95 22.81
C PRO A 47 -4.49 7.46 22.77
N GLY A 48 -4.80 6.75 21.67
CA GLY A 48 -4.53 5.33 21.51
C GLY A 48 -3.06 4.99 21.29
N GLU A 49 -2.74 3.69 21.38
CA GLU A 49 -1.37 3.23 21.18
C GLU A 49 -0.93 3.32 19.71
N ILE A 50 0.19 4.00 19.46
CA ILE A 50 0.78 4.11 18.10
C ILE A 50 1.16 2.75 17.50
N SER A 51 1.43 1.74 18.33
CA SER A 51 1.67 0.35 17.95
C SER A 51 0.46 -0.26 17.21
N THR A 52 -0.75 -0.02 17.72
CA THR A 52 -2.00 -0.48 17.12
C THR A 52 -2.25 0.20 15.78
N VAL A 53 -2.02 1.51 15.71
CA VAL A 53 -2.12 2.29 14.48
C VAL A 53 -1.12 1.77 13.43
N ARG A 54 0.11 1.47 13.85
CA ARG A 54 1.14 0.87 12.98
C ARG A 54 0.73 -0.51 12.47
N LEU A 55 0.17 -1.37 13.31
CA LEU A 55 -0.30 -2.71 12.91
C LEU A 55 -1.43 -2.63 11.86
N LEU A 56 -2.38 -1.71 12.07
CA LEU A 56 -3.44 -1.45 11.10
C LEU A 56 -2.87 -0.95 9.76
N ALA A 57 -1.91 -0.03 9.83
CA ALA A 57 -1.25 0.50 8.65
C ALA A 57 -0.52 -0.59 7.85
N VAL A 58 0.25 -1.44 8.52
CA VAL A 58 0.93 -2.59 7.89
C VAL A 58 -0.08 -3.50 7.18
N LYS A 59 -1.18 -3.86 7.85
CA LYS A 59 -2.21 -4.71 7.26
C LYS A 59 -2.81 -4.10 5.98
N TYR A 60 -3.14 -2.81 6.00
CA TYR A 60 -3.70 -2.14 4.82
C TYR A 60 -2.68 -2.01 3.68
N ALA A 61 -1.41 -1.78 4.00
CA ALA A 61 -0.36 -1.75 2.99
C ALA A 61 -0.17 -3.14 2.35
N GLU A 62 -0.16 -4.22 3.11
CA GLU A 62 -0.07 -5.59 2.58
C GLU A 62 -1.23 -5.95 1.65
N GLU A 63 -2.46 -5.59 2.02
CA GLU A 63 -3.65 -5.77 1.17
C GLU A 63 -3.51 -4.97 -0.13
N THR A 64 -3.08 -3.71 -0.03
CA THR A 64 -2.89 -2.83 -1.19
C THR A 64 -1.78 -3.34 -2.12
N MET A 65 -0.67 -3.85 -1.56
CA MET A 65 0.41 -4.46 -2.34
C MET A 65 -0.06 -5.68 -3.12
N LYS A 66 -0.84 -6.57 -2.50
CA LYS A 66 -1.40 -7.76 -3.15
C LYS A 66 -2.30 -7.37 -4.32
N ASP A 67 -3.16 -6.38 -4.11
CA ASP A 67 -4.05 -5.88 -5.17
C ASP A 67 -3.24 -5.27 -6.32
N PHE A 68 -2.22 -4.47 -6.01
CA PHE A 68 -1.35 -3.84 -7.01
C PHE A 68 -0.55 -4.88 -7.84
N LEU A 69 0.02 -5.90 -7.19
CA LEU A 69 0.73 -6.99 -7.86
C LEU A 69 -0.21 -7.87 -8.69
N SER A 70 -1.43 -8.10 -8.22
CA SER A 70 -2.44 -8.84 -8.98
C SER A 70 -2.82 -8.09 -10.27
N ILE A 71 -2.91 -6.77 -10.22
CA ILE A 71 -3.20 -5.93 -11.39
C ILE A 71 -2.01 -5.96 -12.37
N LYS A 72 -0.78 -5.76 -11.87
CA LYS A 72 0.42 -5.81 -12.73
C LYS A 72 0.60 -7.17 -13.42
N THR A 73 0.35 -8.26 -12.70
CA THR A 73 0.41 -9.62 -13.26
C THR A 73 -0.64 -9.79 -14.38
N ALA A 74 -1.88 -9.36 -14.12
CA ALA A 74 -2.95 -9.44 -15.11
C ALA A 74 -2.72 -8.57 -16.35
N GLU A 75 -2.07 -7.40 -16.20
CA GLU A 75 -1.66 -6.56 -17.33
C GLU A 75 -0.51 -7.20 -18.11
N SER A 76 0.47 -7.81 -17.44
CA SER A 76 1.56 -8.54 -18.08
C SER A 76 1.04 -9.73 -18.90
N GLU A 77 0.08 -10.50 -18.37
CA GLU A 77 -0.51 -11.65 -19.08
C GLU A 77 -1.31 -11.23 -20.33
N ARG A 78 -2.00 -10.08 -20.28
CA ARG A 78 -2.71 -9.52 -21.45
C ARG A 78 -1.78 -9.06 -22.57
N VAL A 79 -0.58 -8.58 -22.22
CA VAL A 79 0.43 -8.19 -23.22
C VAL A 79 1.04 -9.42 -23.87
N THR A 80 1.20 -10.54 -23.14
CA THR A 80 1.70 -11.80 -23.71
C THR A 80 0.68 -12.58 -24.54
N SER A 81 -0.62 -12.27 -24.45
CA SER A 81 -1.65 -12.93 -25.27
C SER A 81 -1.82 -12.33 -26.68
N PHE A 82 -1.05 -11.30 -27.03
CA PHE A 82 -0.86 -10.91 -28.43
C PHE A 82 0.31 -11.71 -28.98
N ASP A 83 0.03 -12.95 -29.37
CA ASP A 83 0.83 -13.65 -30.37
C ASP A 83 0.33 -13.14 -31.74
N PRO A 84 1.05 -12.26 -32.45
CA PRO A 84 0.80 -12.03 -33.87
C PRO A 84 1.36 -13.22 -34.64
N GLU A 85 0.83 -14.42 -34.44
CA GLU A 85 1.08 -15.52 -35.37
C GLU A 85 0.34 -15.21 -36.69
N ILE A 86 1.10 -14.59 -37.60
CA ILE A 86 1.21 -14.84 -39.06
C ILE A 86 -0.09 -14.81 -39.88
#